data_AF-A0A3D4CSR4-F1
#
_entry.id   AF-A0A3D4CSR4-F1
#
_cell.length_a   1.000
_cell.length_b   1.000
_cell.length_c   1.000
_cell.angle_alpha   90.00
_cell.angle_beta   90.00
_cell.angle_gamma   90.00
#
_symmetry.space_group_name_H-M   'P 1'
#
loop_
_entity.id
_entity.type
_entity.pdbx_description
1 polymer ?
#
loop_
_entity_poly.entity_id
_entity_poly.type
_entity_poly.pdbx_seq_one_letter_code
_entity_poly.pdbx_strand_id
1 'polypeptide(L)'
;MSNIPLSSLDRRKFLRGAGVALALPWMETFSSPDRAGRESARRKRLACFYLPDGVPMPLEEDPSFKDWSWFPHGGRTDFRLTKCM
;
A
#
# COMPACT_ATOMS: atom_id res chain seq x y z
N MET A 1 -32.72 -22.94 8.10
CA MET A 1 -32.31 -22.92 6.69
C MET A 1 -33.57 -22.90 5.84
N SER A 2 -33.92 -21.78 5.22
CA SER A 2 -35.07 -21.69 4.32
C SER A 2 -34.69 -22.29 2.95
N ASN A 3 -35.34 -23.38 2.56
CA ASN A 3 -35.19 -23.96 1.22
C ASN A 3 -36.00 -23.12 0.23
N ILE A 4 -35.31 -22.34 -0.61
CA ILE A 4 -35.95 -21.61 -1.70
C ILE A 4 -36.15 -22.59 -2.86
N PRO A 5 -37.37 -22.88 -3.30
CA PRO A 5 -37.60 -23.80 -4.40
C PRO A 5 -37.06 -23.18 -5.70
N LEU A 6 -36.19 -23.90 -6.41
CA LEU A 6 -35.56 -23.41 -7.66
C LEU A 6 -36.58 -23.02 -8.74
N SER A 7 -37.80 -23.58 -8.68
CA SER A 7 -38.92 -23.25 -9.58
C SER A 7 -39.49 -21.84 -9.38
N SER A 8 -39.26 -21.20 -8.22
CA SER A 8 -39.70 -19.82 -7.96
C SER A 8 -38.70 -18.76 -8.44
N LEU A 9 -37.48 -19.18 -8.84
CA LEU A 9 -36.47 -18.29 -9.38
C LEU A 9 -36.75 -17.98 -10.85
N ASP A 10 -36.72 -16.70 -11.20
CA ASP A 10 -36.80 -16.26 -12.58
C ASP A 10 -35.56 -16.76 -13.34
N ARG A 11 -35.78 -17.71 -14.26
CA ARG A 11 -34.74 -18.35 -15.09
C ARG A 11 -33.84 -17.32 -15.77
N ARG A 12 -34.39 -16.18 -16.20
CA ARG A 12 -33.61 -15.12 -16.87
C ARG A 12 -32.65 -14.44 -15.92
N LYS A 13 -33.06 -14.19 -14.67
CA LYS A 13 -32.20 -13.58 -13.65
C LYS A 13 -31.12 -14.55 -13.19
N PHE A 14 -31.47 -15.83 -13.03
CA PHE A 14 -30.51 -16.89 -12.71
C PHE A 14 -29.41 -17.02 -13.77
N LEU A 15 -29.78 -17.11 -15.05
CA LEU A 15 -28.80 -17.22 -16.14
C LEU A 15 -27.91 -15.98 -16.26
N ARG A 16 -28.45 -14.78 -16.03
CA ARG A 16 -27.65 -13.54 -16.00
C ARG A 16 -26.64 -13.53 -14.85
N GLY A 17 -27.05 -13.94 -13.65
CA GLY A 17 -26.16 -14.03 -12.49
C GLY A 17 -25.07 -15.10 -12.68
N ALA A 18 -25.46 -16.28 -13.19
CA ALA A 18 -24.52 -17.36 -13.50
C ALA A 18 -23.51 -16.97 -14.58
N GLY A 19 -23.94 -16.23 -15.62
CA GLY A 19 -23.04 -15.73 -16.66
C GLY A 19 -21.96 -14.78 -16.12
N VAL A 20 -22.33 -13.88 -15.21
CA VAL A 20 -21.36 -12.99 -14.54
C VAL A 20 -20.42 -13.79 -13.63
N ALA A 21 -20.95 -14.78 -12.90
CA ALA A 21 -20.17 -15.69 -12.07
C ALA A 21 -19.15 -16.54 -12.85
N LEU A 22 -19.50 -16.95 -14.07
CA LEU A 22 -18.61 -17.70 -14.96
C LEU A 22 -17.61 -16.81 -15.70
N ALA A 23 -17.92 -15.51 -15.87
CA ALA A 23 -17.00 -14.53 -16.46
C ALA A 23 -16.03 -13.91 -15.43
N LEU A 24 -16.29 -14.06 -14.13
CA LEU A 24 -15.44 -13.59 -13.03
C LEU A 24 -13.95 -14.01 -13.13
N PRO A 25 -13.61 -15.24 -13.57
CA PRO A 25 -12.21 -15.64 -13.80
C PRO A 25 -11.51 -14.84 -14.91
N TRP A 26 -12.24 -14.19 -15.81
CA TRP A 26 -11.64 -13.30 -16.83
C TRP A 26 -11.31 -11.91 -16.26
N MET A 27 -11.84 -11.57 -15.07
CA MET A 27 -11.56 -10.34 -14.34
C MET A 27 -10.45 -10.50 -13.29
N GLU A 28 -9.67 -11.59 -13.33
CA GLU A 28 -8.54 -11.82 -12.41
C GLU A 28 -7.48 -10.71 -12.48
N THR A 29 -7.39 -9.93 -13.56
CA THR A 29 -6.52 -8.72 -13.59
C THR A 29 -6.91 -7.66 -12.56
N PHE A 30 -8.17 -7.63 -12.10
CA PHE A 30 -8.62 -6.74 -11.03
C PHE A 30 -8.53 -7.37 -9.63
N SER A 31 -8.27 -8.68 -9.55
CA SER A 31 -7.94 -9.32 -8.29
C SER A 31 -6.53 -8.85 -7.93
N SER A 32 -6.44 -7.84 -7.05
CA SER A 32 -5.16 -7.50 -6.44
C SER A 32 -4.79 -8.67 -5.53
N PRO A 33 -3.71 -9.43 -5.81
CA PRO A 33 -3.36 -10.65 -5.07
C PRO A 33 -3.01 -10.41 -3.59
N ASP A 34 -3.08 -9.16 -3.12
CA ASP A 34 -2.45 -8.68 -1.89
C ASP A 34 -3.40 -8.02 -0.87
N ARG A 35 -4.72 -8.03 -1.11
CA ARG A 35 -5.65 -7.35 -0.18
C ARG A 35 -5.97 -8.13 1.09
N ALA A 36 -5.69 -9.44 1.12
CA ALA A 36 -5.84 -10.26 2.31
C ALA A 36 -4.47 -10.47 2.98
N GLY A 37 -4.07 -9.54 3.86
CA GLY A 37 -3.02 -9.83 4.85
C GLY A 37 -1.67 -9.14 4.67
N ARG A 38 -1.47 -8.24 3.69
CA ARG A 38 -0.34 -7.31 3.78
C ARG A 38 -0.75 -6.10 4.60
N GLU A 39 -0.17 -5.99 5.79
CA GLU A 39 0.03 -4.70 6.44
C GLU A 39 0.46 -3.72 5.34
N SER A 40 -0.37 -2.70 5.09
CA SER A 40 -0.17 -1.74 4.01
C SER A 40 1.23 -1.17 4.19
N ALA A 41 2.22 -1.72 3.47
CA ALA A 41 3.56 -1.18 3.46
C ALA A 41 3.38 0.25 2.96
N ARG A 42 3.43 1.19 3.92
CA ARG A 42 3.02 2.58 3.74
C ARG A 42 3.69 3.06 2.47
N ARG A 43 2.90 3.28 1.41
CA ARG A 43 3.42 3.74 0.11
C ARG A 43 4.38 4.88 0.41
N LYS A 44 5.63 4.80 -0.04
CA LYS A 44 6.62 5.86 0.17
C LYS A 44 6.07 7.14 -0.44
N ARG A 45 5.59 8.06 0.39
CA ARG A 45 5.00 9.34 -0.03
C ARG A 45 6.14 10.34 -0.14
N LEU A 46 6.23 11.03 -1.28
CA LEU A 46 7.16 12.13 -1.49
C LEU A 46 6.76 13.30 -0.57
N ALA A 47 7.72 13.90 0.13
CA ALA A 47 7.55 15.16 0.85
C ALA A 47 8.61 16.14 0.36
N CYS A 48 8.20 17.38 0.07
CA CYS A 48 9.08 18.48 -0.32
C CYS A 48 8.96 19.58 0.73
N PHE A 49 10.08 19.94 1.35
CA PHE A 49 10.16 20.99 2.35
C PHE A 49 11.08 22.09 1.83
N TYR A 50 10.61 23.33 1.84
CA TYR A 50 11.43 24.50 1.53
C TYR A 50 11.80 25.20 2.83
N LEU A 51 13.10 25.32 3.09
CA LEU A 51 13.65 26.01 4.25
C LEU A 51 14.51 27.18 3.74
N PRO A 52 14.13 28.45 4.01
CA PRO A 52 14.80 29.61 3.43
C PRO A 52 16.26 29.75 3.89
N ASP A 53 16.59 29.37 5.12
CA ASP A 53 17.95 29.36 5.67
C ASP A 53 18.64 27.98 5.59
N GLY A 54 18.04 27.03 4.87
CA GLY A 54 18.50 25.64 4.82
C GLY A 54 18.18 24.86 6.09
N VAL A 55 18.82 23.69 6.25
CA VAL A 55 18.60 22.80 7.41
C VAL A 55 19.84 22.85 8.29
N PRO A 56 19.71 23.06 9.62
CA PRO A 56 20.85 23.00 10.53
C PRO A 56 21.43 21.58 10.51
N MET A 57 22.68 21.45 10.07
CA MET A 57 23.38 20.18 10.02
C MET A 57 24.31 20.06 11.24
N PRO A 58 24.10 19.07 12.13
CA PRO A 58 25.08 18.77 13.17
C PRO A 58 26.42 18.35 12.56
N LEU A 59 27.54 18.68 13.21
CA LEU A 59 28.87 18.22 12.80
C LEU A 59 28.99 16.71 13.00
N GLU A 60 29.80 16.02 12.19
CA GLU A 60 30.01 14.56 12.30
C GLU A 60 30.55 14.11 13.66
N GLU A 61 31.26 15.02 14.35
CA GLU A 61 31.86 14.82 15.67
C GLU A 61 30.82 14.86 16.81
N ASP A 62 29.63 15.43 16.56
CA ASP A 62 28.56 15.53 17.54
C ASP A 62 27.76 14.20 17.60
N PRO A 63 27.51 13.62 18.79
CA PRO A 63 26.64 12.45 18.94
C PRO A 63 25.25 12.66 18.30
N SER A 64 24.80 13.89 18.16
CA SER A 64 23.53 14.28 17.54
C SER A 64 23.48 14.02 16.04
N PHE A 65 24.62 13.88 15.34
CA PHE A 65 24.66 13.65 13.90
C PHE A 65 24.06 12.30 13.48
N LYS A 66 24.26 11.25 14.30
CA LYS A 66 23.74 9.91 13.99
C LYS A 66 22.22 9.85 14.07
N ASP A 67 21.65 10.50 15.07
CA ASP A 67 20.22 10.41 15.36
C ASP A 67 19.39 11.51 14.69
N TRP A 68 19.95 12.71 14.53
CA TRP A 68 19.19 13.92 14.16
C TRP A 68 19.64 14.57 12.84
N SER A 69 20.53 13.94 12.07
CA SER A 69 20.87 14.42 10.73
C SER A 69 19.63 14.38 9.82
N TRP A 70 19.35 15.51 9.16
CA TRP A 70 18.28 15.62 8.18
C TRP A 70 18.43 14.67 7.00
N PHE A 71 19.68 14.34 6.65
CA PHE A 71 19.96 13.38 5.61
C PHE A 71 20.14 11.99 6.19
N PRO A 72 19.58 10.97 5.52
CA PRO A 72 19.81 9.57 5.84
C PRO A 72 21.28 9.22 5.66
N HIS A 73 21.74 8.24 6.44
CA HIS A 73 23.11 7.74 6.38
C HIS A 73 23.24 6.58 5.38
N GLY A 74 24.41 6.42 4.78
CA GLY A 74 24.70 5.36 3.81
C GLY A 74 24.23 5.68 2.38
N GLY A 75 24.37 4.74 1.45
CA GLY A 75 24.06 4.99 0.05
C GLY A 75 23.73 3.73 -0.76
N ARG A 76 22.88 3.88 -1.78
CA ARG A 76 22.47 2.85 -2.77
C ARG A 76 21.78 1.60 -2.18
N THR A 77 22.41 0.89 -1.25
CA THR A 77 21.96 -0.40 -0.71
C THR A 77 21.90 -0.45 0.82
N ASP A 78 22.66 0.39 1.53
CA ASP A 78 22.75 0.41 3.00
C ASP A 78 22.14 1.69 3.61
N PHE A 79 21.00 2.11 3.07
CA PHE A 79 20.31 3.32 3.50
C PHE A 79 19.72 3.18 4.90
N ARG A 80 20.15 4.05 5.83
CA ARG A 80 19.65 4.13 7.22
C ARG A 80 18.96 5.45 7.48
N LEU A 81 17.70 5.36 7.89
CA LEU A 81 16.92 6.52 8.33
C LEU A 81 17.39 7.00 9.70
N THR A 82 17.32 8.31 9.88
CA THR A 82 17.54 9.03 11.14
C THR A 82 16.21 9.22 11.88
N LYS A 83 16.23 9.61 13.16
CA LYS A 83 15.01 9.77 13.97
C LYS A 83 14.11 10.92 13.54
N CYS A 84 14.60 11.81 12.68
CA CYS A 84 13.85 12.94 12.14
C CYS A 84 12.94 12.58 10.94
N MET A 85 12.98 11.34 10.41
CA MET A 85 12.10 10.85 9.33
C MET A 85 11.68 9.39 9.50
#